data_AF-A0A2P1P6Y1-F1
#
_entry.id   AF-A0A2P1P6Y1-F1
#
_cell.length_a   1.000
_cell.length_b   1.000
_cell.length_c   1.000
_cell.angle_alpha   90.00
_cell.angle_beta   90.00
_cell.angle_gamma   90.00
#
_symmetry.space_group_name_H-M   'P 1'
#
loop_
_entity.id
_entity.type
_entity.pdbx_description
1 polymer ?
#
loop_
_entity_poly.entity_id
_entity_poly.type
_entity_poly.pdbx_seq_one_letter_code
_entity_poly.pdbx_strand_id
1 'polypeptide(L)'
;MRCNNKDSVSFRVLLLILLSFWITTSANAMGSTASDIIGNNLCILVDNLTGSTAKAIGVLAMILLAFGIMTGKVNAWTAMSTIIGIFVLFGVSNLLLYISGTSTTGCI
;
A
#
# COMPACT_ATOMS: atom_id res chain seq x y z
N MET A 1 -20.78 -19.15 -29.03
CA MET A 1 -21.04 -19.13 -27.57
C MET A 1 -21.22 -17.66 -27.17
N ARG A 2 -22.46 -17.23 -26.89
CA ARG A 2 -22.79 -15.83 -26.59
C ARG A 2 -22.56 -15.58 -25.09
N CYS A 3 -21.47 -14.92 -24.72
CA CYS A 3 -21.31 -14.43 -23.35
C CYS A 3 -22.28 -13.27 -23.13
N ASN A 4 -23.22 -13.47 -22.21
CA ASN A 4 -24.23 -12.51 -21.81
C ASN A 4 -23.57 -11.45 -20.89
N ASN A 5 -23.70 -10.18 -21.26
CA ASN A 5 -23.12 -9.03 -20.54
C ASN A 5 -23.60 -8.90 -19.08
N LYS A 6 -24.67 -9.60 -18.71
CA LYS A 6 -25.23 -9.60 -17.34
C LYS A 6 -24.36 -10.39 -16.34
N ASP A 7 -23.59 -11.36 -16.81
CA ASP A 7 -22.81 -12.27 -15.95
C ASP A 7 -21.47 -11.65 -15.54
N SER A 8 -20.86 -10.84 -16.41
CA SER A 8 -19.61 -10.11 -16.13
C SER A 8 -19.81 -8.95 -15.14
N VAL A 9 -20.97 -8.30 -15.16
CA VAL A 9 -21.32 -7.23 -14.22
C VAL A 9 -21.58 -7.81 -12.83
N SER A 10 -22.31 -8.92 -12.75
CA SER A 10 -22.63 -9.56 -11.46
C SER A 10 -21.36 -10.08 -10.76
N PHE A 11 -20.42 -10.65 -11.52
CA PHE A 11 -19.13 -11.09 -10.97
C PHE A 11 -18.26 -9.92 -10.49
N ARG A 12 -18.23 -8.81 -11.22
CA ARG A 12 -17.51 -7.59 -10.81
C ARG A 12 -18.08 -6.97 -9.53
N VAL A 13 -19.40 -6.95 -9.38
CA VAL A 13 -20.07 -6.43 -8.18
C VAL A 13 -19.80 -7.32 -6.97
N LEU A 14 -19.84 -8.65 -7.14
CA LEU A 14 -19.50 -9.60 -6.08
C LEU A 14 -18.05 -9.43 -5.59
N LEU A 15 -17.11 -9.22 -6.52
CA LEU A 15 -15.70 -9.02 -6.21
C LEU A 15 -15.45 -7.72 -5.41
N LEU A 16 -16.17 -6.64 -5.74
CA LEU A 16 -16.09 -5.38 -5.02
C LEU A 16 -16.62 -5.48 -3.58
N ILE A 17 -17.68 -6.25 -3.35
CA ILE A 17 -18.27 -6.48 -2.02
C ILE A 17 -17.34 -7.32 -1.13
N LEU A 18 -16.69 -8.33 -1.72
CA LEU A 18 -15.66 -9.10 -1.02
C LEU A 18 -14.48 -8.21 -0.63
N LEU A 19 -14.00 -7.36 -1.54
CA LEU A 19 -12.88 -6.47 -1.29
C LEU A 19 -13.16 -5.50 -0.13
N SER A 20 -14.36 -4.91 -0.07
CA SER A 20 -14.75 -4.00 1.02
C SER A 20 -14.90 -4.70 2.38
N PHE A 21 -15.31 -5.97 2.40
CA PHE A 21 -15.34 -6.77 3.62
C PHE A 21 -13.92 -7.01 4.18
N TRP A 22 -12.95 -7.35 3.33
CA TRP A 22 -11.55 -7.54 3.73
C TRP A 22 -10.88 -6.26 4.26
N ILE A 23 -11.23 -5.10 3.71
CA ILE A 23 -10.69 -3.81 4.15
C ILE A 23 -11.25 -3.42 5.54
N THR A 24 -12.49 -3.80 5.85
CA THR A 24 -13.12 -3.47 7.13
C THR A 24 -12.58 -4.34 8.27
N THR A 25 -12.29 -5.62 8.00
CA THR A 25 -11.77 -6.54 9.01
C THR A 25 -10.32 -6.24 9.39
N SER A 26 -9.50 -5.73 8.46
CA SER A 26 -8.12 -5.31 8.75
C SER A 26 -8.07 -4.05 9.63
N ALA A 27 -9.02 -3.12 9.47
CA ALA A 27 -9.09 -1.91 10.30
C ALA A 27 -9.39 -2.20 11.78
N ASN A 28 -10.23 -3.21 12.06
CA ASN A 28 -10.61 -3.58 13.43
C ASN A 28 -9.51 -4.34 14.19
N ALA A 29 -8.53 -4.92 13.50
CA ALA A 29 -7.41 -5.63 14.10
C ALA A 29 -6.31 -4.69 14.65
N MET A 30 -6.40 -3.38 14.36
CA MET A 30 -5.44 -2.36 14.81
C MET A 30 -5.77 -1.73 16.18
N GLY A 31 -6.89 -2.10 16.82
CA GLY A 31 -7.43 -1.38 17.99
C GLY A 31 -7.55 -2.17 19.30
N SER A 32 -6.72 -3.19 19.56
CA SER A 32 -6.83 -3.97 20.80
C SER A 32 -5.79 -3.57 21.85
N THR A 33 -6.25 -2.83 22.85
CA THR A 33 -5.54 -2.25 24.00
C THR A 33 -5.08 -3.29 25.02
N ALA A 34 -4.21 -4.22 24.64
CA ALA A 34 -3.58 -5.18 25.55
C ALA A 34 -2.07 -5.18 25.31
N SER A 35 -1.36 -4.32 26.05
CA SER A 35 0.11 -4.23 26.13
C SER A 35 0.79 -4.46 24.77
N ASP A 36 0.84 -3.41 23.93
CA ASP A 36 1.18 -3.38 22.50
C ASP A 36 2.41 -4.19 22.03
N ILE A 37 2.33 -5.52 22.10
CA ILE A 37 3.26 -6.45 21.44
C ILE A 37 3.10 -6.30 19.93
N ILE A 38 1.86 -6.08 19.47
CA ILE A 38 1.53 -5.79 18.07
C ILE A 38 2.16 -4.45 17.67
N GLY A 39 1.98 -3.39 18.45
CA GLY A 39 2.59 -2.08 18.18
C GLY A 39 4.12 -2.15 18.11
N ASN A 40 4.78 -2.80 19.08
CA ASN A 40 6.24 -2.95 19.10
C ASN A 40 6.77 -3.75 17.90
N ASN A 41 6.08 -4.83 17.51
CA ASN A 41 6.47 -5.59 16.33
C ASN A 41 6.24 -4.78 15.04
N LEU A 42 5.11 -4.08 14.91
CA LEU A 42 4.84 -3.19 13.77
C LEU A 42 5.90 -2.09 13.69
N CYS A 43 6.39 -1.62 14.82
CA CYS A 43 7.46 -0.63 14.88
C CYS A 43 8.79 -1.14 14.35
N ILE A 44 9.22 -2.31 14.80
CA ILE A 44 10.43 -2.96 14.28
C ILE A 44 10.26 -3.23 12.78
N LEU A 45 9.08 -3.67 12.34
CA LEU A 45 8.77 -3.87 10.92
C LEU A 45 8.88 -2.57 10.13
N VAL A 46 8.23 -1.48 10.57
CA VAL A 46 8.27 -0.18 9.89
C VAL A 46 9.70 0.40 9.85
N ASP A 47 10.48 0.25 10.92
CA ASP A 47 11.87 0.70 10.96
C ASP A 47 12.73 -0.03 9.92
N ASN A 48 12.58 -1.36 9.83
CA ASN A 48 13.25 -2.17 8.82
C ASN A 48 12.79 -1.84 7.38
N LEU A 49 11.49 -1.56 7.19
CA LEU A 49 10.93 -1.21 5.88
C LEU A 49 11.27 0.21 5.43
N THR A 50 11.54 1.13 6.35
CA THR A 50 11.84 2.55 6.04
C THR A 50 13.34 2.85 6.02
N GLY A 51 14.18 1.84 6.31
CA GLY A 51 15.63 1.94 6.29
C GLY A 51 16.19 2.45 4.95
N SER A 52 17.41 3.01 5.01
CA SER A 52 18.12 3.59 3.85
C SER A 52 18.16 2.64 2.63
N THR A 53 18.34 1.34 2.90
CA THR A 53 18.36 0.29 1.88
C THR A 53 17.04 0.15 1.13
N ALA A 54 15.90 0.17 1.84
CA ALA A 54 14.58 0.05 1.23
C ALA A 54 14.25 1.27 0.35
N LYS A 55 14.63 2.48 0.81
CA LYS A 55 14.50 3.71 0.01
C LYS A 55 15.32 3.65 -1.27
N ALA A 56 16.56 3.12 -1.20
CA ALA A 56 17.40 2.94 -2.38
C ALA A 56 16.79 1.96 -3.40
N ILE A 57 16.22 0.85 -2.92
CA ILE A 57 15.52 -0.13 -3.77
C ILE A 57 14.28 0.50 -4.43
N GLY A 58 13.52 1.32 -3.69
CA GLY A 58 12.38 2.06 -4.22
C GLY A 58 12.75 3.01 -5.37
N VAL A 59 13.85 3.74 -5.23
CA VAL A 59 14.38 4.62 -6.29
C VAL A 59 14.82 3.81 -7.51
N LEU A 60 15.50 2.68 -7.30
CA LEU A 60 15.90 1.78 -8.38
C LEU A 60 14.67 1.27 -9.16
N ALA A 61 13.61 0.88 -8.46
CA ALA A 61 12.36 0.45 -9.07
C ALA A 61 11.75 1.55 -9.95
N MET A 62 11.73 2.81 -9.48
CA MET A 62 11.24 3.95 -10.27
C MET A 62 12.03 4.16 -11.57
N ILE A 63 13.36 4.02 -11.52
CA ILE A 63 14.23 4.18 -12.71
C ILE A 63 13.95 3.09 -13.74
N LEU A 64 13.85 1.83 -13.30
CA LEU A 64 13.51 0.70 -14.18
C LEU A 64 12.12 0.89 -14.81
N LEU A 65 11.19 1.44 -14.05
CA LEU A 65 9.84 1.71 -14.52
C LEU A 65 9.83 2.81 -15.59
N ALA A 66 10.56 3.90 -15.38
CA ALA A 66 10.73 4.96 -16.37
C ALA A 66 11.33 4.40 -17.68
N PHE A 67 12.34 3.53 -17.57
CA PHE A 67 12.94 2.87 -18.73
C PHE A 67 11.98 1.90 -19.43
N GLY A 68 11.15 1.20 -18.66
CA GLY A 68 10.07 0.36 -19.17
C GLY A 68 9.07 1.13 -20.02
N ILE A 69 8.70 2.34 -19.61
CA ILE A 69 7.77 3.20 -20.36
C ILE A 69 8.41 3.63 -21.68
N MET A 70 9.70 3.99 -21.67
CA MET A 70 10.43 4.39 -22.89
C MET A 70 10.60 3.25 -23.90
N THR A 71 10.70 2.00 -23.43
CA THR A 71 10.78 0.82 -24.31
C THR A 71 9.44 0.39 -24.91
N GLY A 72 8.34 1.10 -24.58
CA GLY A 72 7.00 0.83 -25.11
C GLY A 72 6.40 -0.52 -24.67
N LYS A 73 7.07 -1.24 -23.76
CA LYS A 73 6.65 -2.55 -23.27
C LYS A 73 5.66 -2.49 -22.11
N VAL A 74 5.57 -1.37 -21.41
CA VAL A 74 4.60 -1.15 -20.34
C VAL A 74 3.67 0.02 -20.66
N ASN A 75 2.40 -0.16 -20.34
CA ASN A 75 1.37 0.84 -20.54
C ASN A 75 1.53 1.97 -19.50
N ALA A 76 1.45 3.24 -19.94
CA ALA A 76 1.64 4.40 -19.06
C ALA A 76 0.67 4.39 -17.86
N TRP A 77 -0.54 3.88 -18.04
CA TRP A 77 -1.54 3.74 -16.97
C TRP A 77 -1.11 2.77 -15.87
N THR A 78 -0.56 1.62 -16.26
CA THR A 78 -0.02 0.65 -15.30
C THR A 78 1.18 1.21 -14.56
N ALA A 79 1.98 2.04 -15.24
CA ALA A 79 3.14 2.67 -14.64
C ALA A 79 2.80 3.78 -13.62
N MET A 80 1.77 4.58 -13.89
CA MET A 80 1.32 5.60 -12.93
C MET A 80 0.81 4.95 -11.63
N SER A 81 0.08 3.84 -11.73
CA SER A 81 -0.41 3.11 -10.55
C SER A 81 0.73 2.65 -9.63
N THR A 82 1.80 2.11 -10.21
CA THR A 82 2.96 1.66 -9.43
C THR A 82 3.72 2.83 -8.80
N ILE A 83 3.86 3.95 -9.52
CA ILE A 83 4.49 5.17 -8.99
C ILE A 83 3.71 5.70 -7.78
N ILE A 84 2.37 5.77 -7.87
CA ILE A 84 1.50 6.16 -6.76
C ILE A 84 1.71 5.23 -5.56
N GLY A 85 1.74 3.91 -5.77
CA GLY A 85 1.94 2.95 -4.69
C GLY A 85 3.27 3.15 -3.97
N ILE A 86 4.36 3.33 -4.72
CA ILE A 86 5.69 3.59 -4.18
C ILE A 86 5.72 4.90 -3.38
N PHE A 87 5.08 5.95 -3.89
CA PHE A 87 4.94 7.24 -3.18
C PHE A 87 4.20 7.11 -1.86
N VAL A 88 3.12 6.34 -1.82
CA VAL A 88 2.34 6.10 -0.59
C VAL A 88 3.16 5.32 0.44
N LEU A 89 3.90 4.30 0.01
CA LEU A 89 4.74 3.48 0.90
C LEU A 89 5.82 4.32 1.60
N PHE A 90 6.51 5.21 0.87
CA PHE A 90 7.55 6.06 1.45
C PHE A 90 7.03 7.37 2.07
N GLY A 91 5.81 7.79 1.73
CA GLY A 91 5.14 8.96 2.29
C GLY A 91 4.53 8.73 3.68
N VAL A 92 4.41 7.47 4.10
CA VAL A 92 3.70 7.07 5.33
C VAL A 92 4.30 7.68 6.60
N SER A 93 5.61 7.95 6.64
CA SER A 93 6.29 8.53 7.81
C SER A 93 5.75 9.92 8.16
N ASN A 94 5.44 10.74 7.14
CA ASN A 94 4.83 12.05 7.35
C ASN A 94 3.36 11.90 7.76
N LEU A 95 2.63 10.96 7.14
CA LEU A 95 1.23 10.70 7.45
C LEU A 95 1.04 10.30 8.93
N LEU A 96 1.91 9.45 9.46
CA LEU A 96 1.91 9.06 10.88
C LEU A 96 2.17 10.26 11.80
N LEU A 97 3.13 11.12 11.45
CA LEU A 97 3.43 12.32 12.24
C LEU A 97 2.23 13.29 12.30
N TYR A 98 1.51 13.45 11.19
CA TYR A 98 0.31 14.28 11.12
C TYR A 98 -0.88 13.68 11.88
N ILE A 99 -1.01 12.35 11.92
CA ILE A 99 -2.11 11.69 12.64
C ILE A 99 -1.89 11.67 14.16
N SER A 100 -0.63 11.60 14.61
CA SER A 100 -0.32 11.47 16.05
C SER A 100 -0.40 12.78 16.84
N GLY A 101 -0.51 13.94 16.18
CA GLY A 101 -0.87 15.25 16.76
C GLY A 101 0.09 15.84 17.81
N THR A 102 1.00 15.04 18.36
CA THR A 102 2.03 15.38 19.33
C THR A 102 3.22 14.47 19.07
N SER A 103 4.41 14.90 19.46
CA SER A 103 5.70 14.27 19.23
C SER A 103 5.82 12.84 19.79
N THR A 104 5.04 11.90 19.27
CA THR A 104 5.45 10.50 19.24
C THR A 104 6.49 10.43 18.14
N THR A 105 7.76 10.61 18.54
CA THR A 105 8.88 9.96 17.90
C THR A 105 8.37 8.61 17.42
N GLY A 106 8.30 8.40 16.11
CA GLY A 106 7.71 7.19 15.55
C GLY A 106 8.29 5.99 16.29
N CYS A 107 7.43 5.12 16.81
CA CYS A 107 7.88 3.90 17.45
C CYS A 107 8.95 4.12 18.54
N ILE A 108 8.53 4.60 19.72
CA ILE A 108 9.34 4.39 20.93
C ILE A 108 9.23 2.94 21.41
#